data_AF-A0A0C2UHB9-F1
#
_entry.id   AF-A0A0C2UHB9-F1
#
_cell.length_a   1.000
_cell.length_b   1.000
_cell.length_c   1.000
_cell.angle_alpha   90.00
_cell.angle_beta   90.00
_cell.angle_gamma   90.00
#
_symmetry.space_group_name_H-M   'P 1'
#
loop_
_entity.id
_entity.type
_entity.pdbx_description
1 polymer ?
#
loop_
_entity_poly.entity_id
_entity_poly.type
_entity_poly.pdbx_seq_one_letter_code
_entity_poly.pdbx_strand_id
1 'polypeptide(L)'
;MDEMTWTDPQLKARYEENSRKLERLKETLPNLYSEDALPYKVFTTNSVHGIQRMRLIWLKEHHPQRFREMMMANVLEEHLRDIETRTRERQAQIMDQLMESRHLLNRTDCLKAAPQLTDLDRLNGMNEAQSESMSMAIHEVVESF
;
A
#
# COMPACT_ATOMS: atom_id res chain seq x y z
N MET A 1 -22.80 0.64 -20.75
CA MET A 1 -21.75 0.96 -19.75
C MET A 1 -22.38 2.00 -18.87
N ASP A 2 -22.76 1.65 -17.63
CA ASP A 2 -23.35 2.65 -16.72
C ASP A 2 -22.40 3.84 -16.61
N GLU A 3 -22.94 5.04 -16.81
CA GLU A 3 -22.20 6.28 -16.72
C GLU A 3 -21.59 6.37 -15.32
N MET A 4 -20.27 6.28 -15.23
CA MET A 4 -19.58 6.27 -13.94
C MET A 4 -19.78 7.62 -13.24
N THR A 5 -20.47 7.60 -12.09
CA THR A 5 -20.58 8.75 -11.22
C THR A 5 -19.23 8.99 -10.53
N TRP A 6 -18.56 10.08 -10.88
CA TRP A 6 -17.32 10.51 -10.21
C TRP A 6 -17.64 11.27 -8.93
N THR A 7 -17.06 10.85 -7.81
CA THR A 7 -17.15 11.56 -6.52
C THR A 7 -15.94 12.47 -6.28
N ASP A 8 -14.78 12.16 -6.88
CA ASP A 8 -13.58 13.00 -6.84
C ASP A 8 -13.35 13.76 -8.16
N PRO A 9 -13.54 15.09 -8.18
CA PRO A 9 -13.33 15.92 -9.37
C PRO A 9 -11.89 15.90 -9.90
N GLN A 10 -10.89 15.71 -9.04
CA GLN A 10 -9.49 15.68 -9.45
C GLN A 10 -9.16 14.39 -10.18
N LEU A 11 -9.66 13.25 -9.69
CA LEU A 11 -9.51 11.97 -10.39
C LEU A 11 -10.23 11.97 -11.73
N LYS A 12 -11.42 12.59 -11.80
CA LYS A 12 -12.14 12.79 -13.07
C LYS A 12 -11.30 13.59 -14.06
N ALA A 13 -10.75 14.74 -13.64
CA ALA A 13 -9.93 15.58 -14.50
C ALA A 13 -8.69 14.84 -15.02
N ARG A 14 -8.04 14.04 -14.17
CA ARG A 14 -6.86 13.23 -14.57
C ARG A 14 -7.24 12.13 -15.57
N TYR A 15 -8.39 11.48 -15.40
CA TYR A 15 -8.93 10.55 -16.39
C TYR A 15 -9.18 11.24 -17.74
N GLU A 16 -9.88 12.39 -17.75
CA GLU A 16 -10.17 13.14 -18.97
C GLU A 16 -8.88 13.62 -19.68
N GLU A 17 -7.85 13.98 -18.94
CA GLU A 17 -6.53 14.28 -19.49
C GLU A 17 -5.88 13.05 -20.13
N ASN A 18 -5.87 11.90 -19.44
CA ASN A 18 -5.28 10.67 -19.96
C ASN A 18 -6.02 10.17 -21.21
N SER A 19 -7.35 10.27 -21.24
CA SER A 19 -8.17 9.96 -22.41
C SER A 19 -7.82 10.83 -23.61
N ARG A 20 -7.72 12.16 -23.42
CA ARG A 20 -7.29 13.07 -24.49
C ARG A 20 -5.89 12.78 -25.01
N LYS A 21 -4.96 12.38 -24.12
CA LYS A 21 -3.61 11.96 -24.53
C LYS A 21 -3.65 10.69 -25.36
N LEU A 22 -4.44 9.69 -24.95
CA LEU A 22 -4.57 8.44 -25.69
C LEU A 22 -5.20 8.64 -27.07
N GLU A 23 -6.25 9.46 -27.18
CA GLU A 23 -6.87 9.75 -28.48
C GLU A 23 -5.88 10.41 -29.45
N ARG A 24 -5.09 11.39 -28.97
CA ARG A 24 -3.99 11.96 -29.77
C ARG A 24 -2.95 10.92 -30.18
N LEU A 25 -2.63 9.97 -29.30
CA LEU A 25 -1.69 8.88 -29.63
C LEU A 25 -2.26 7.93 -30.67
N LYS A 26 -3.56 7.61 -30.63
CA LYS A 26 -4.23 6.81 -31.67
C LYS A 26 -4.22 7.51 -33.02
N GLU A 27 -4.47 8.83 -33.05
CA GLU A 27 -4.42 9.62 -34.29
C GLU A 27 -3.02 9.69 -34.89
N THR A 28 -2.00 9.90 -34.04
CA THR A 28 -0.61 10.08 -34.50
C THR A 28 0.12 8.77 -34.78
N LEU A 29 -0.26 7.68 -34.10
CA LEU A 29 0.38 6.37 -34.16
C LEU A 29 -0.66 5.25 -34.29
N PRO A 30 -1.46 5.22 -35.38
CA PRO A 30 -2.61 4.31 -35.51
C PRO A 30 -2.24 2.83 -35.52
N ASN A 31 -1.00 2.48 -35.86
CA ASN A 31 -0.54 1.09 -35.86
C ASN A 31 -0.02 0.62 -34.48
N LEU A 32 0.10 1.51 -33.50
CA LEU A 32 0.71 1.21 -32.19
C LEU A 32 -0.33 1.04 -31.08
N TYR A 33 -1.54 1.59 -31.26
CA TYR A 33 -2.61 1.57 -30.28
C TYR A 33 -3.86 0.94 -30.88
N SER A 34 -4.47 0.00 -30.16
CA SER A 34 -5.77 -0.56 -30.55
C SER A 34 -6.88 0.47 -30.35
N GLU A 35 -7.98 0.30 -31.10
CA GLU A 35 -9.20 1.09 -30.90
C GLU A 35 -9.72 0.96 -29.46
N ASP A 36 -9.65 -0.25 -28.91
CA ASP A 36 -10.06 -0.60 -27.53
C ASP A 36 -9.04 -0.24 -26.44
N ALA A 37 -7.96 0.46 -26.78
CA ALA A 37 -6.95 0.85 -25.78
C ALA A 37 -7.60 1.72 -24.68
N LEU A 38 -7.23 1.42 -23.43
CA LEU A 38 -7.67 2.17 -22.25
C LEU A 38 -6.59 3.16 -21.80
N PRO A 39 -6.98 4.34 -21.29
CA PRO A 39 -6.04 5.36 -20.81
C PRO A 39 -5.47 5.05 -19.42
N TYR A 40 -5.67 3.83 -18.93
CA TYR A 40 -5.27 3.38 -17.60
C TYR A 40 -4.92 1.89 -17.58
N LYS A 41 -4.12 1.49 -16.60
CA LYS A 41 -3.77 0.10 -16.34
C LYS A 41 -4.84 -0.59 -15.49
N VAL A 42 -5.26 -1.78 -15.92
CA VAL A 42 -6.19 -2.62 -15.17
C VAL A 42 -5.43 -3.46 -14.15
N PHE A 43 -5.87 -3.42 -12.89
CA PHE A 43 -5.30 -4.21 -11.80
C PHE A 43 -6.21 -5.36 -11.40
N THR A 44 -5.61 -6.53 -11.17
CA THR A 44 -6.29 -7.69 -10.57
C THR A 44 -5.65 -7.99 -9.22
N THR A 45 -6.33 -8.76 -8.37
CA THR A 45 -5.77 -9.15 -7.06
C THR A 45 -4.50 -10.00 -7.16
N ASN A 46 -4.22 -10.57 -8.33
CA ASN A 46 -3.05 -11.38 -8.60
C ASN A 46 -1.93 -10.59 -9.29
N SER A 47 -2.17 -9.35 -9.71
CA SER A 47 -1.16 -8.50 -10.35
C SER A 47 -0.26 -7.77 -9.36
N VAL A 48 -0.51 -7.91 -8.05
CA VAL A 48 0.23 -7.28 -6.95
C VAL A 48 0.40 -8.26 -5.79
N HIS A 49 1.40 -8.03 -4.94
CA HIS A 49 1.76 -8.91 -3.83
C HIS A 49 1.97 -8.13 -2.52
N GLY A 50 2.07 -8.86 -1.40
CA GLY A 50 2.36 -8.28 -0.09
C GLY A 50 1.39 -7.16 0.31
N ILE A 51 1.94 -6.06 0.85
CA ILE A 51 1.20 -4.89 1.35
C ILE A 51 0.30 -4.28 0.27
N GLN A 52 0.78 -4.20 -0.98
CA GLN A 52 -0.01 -3.66 -2.09
C GLN A 52 -1.26 -4.51 -2.36
N ARG A 53 -1.14 -5.84 -2.28
CA ARG A 53 -2.29 -6.75 -2.42
C ARG A 53 -3.29 -6.57 -1.28
N MET A 54 -2.81 -6.42 -0.05
CA MET A 54 -3.67 -6.18 1.11
C MET A 54 -4.46 -4.87 0.93
N ARG A 55 -3.79 -3.79 0.54
CA ARG A 55 -4.44 -2.50 0.26
C ARG A 55 -5.45 -2.58 -0.86
N LEU A 56 -5.12 -3.29 -1.93
CA LEU A 56 -6.02 -3.49 -3.06
C LEU A 56 -7.29 -4.23 -2.66
N ILE A 57 -7.17 -5.30 -1.86
CA ILE A 57 -8.32 -6.05 -1.32
C ILE A 57 -9.17 -5.13 -0.43
N TRP A 58 -8.54 -4.45 0.53
CA TRP A 58 -9.23 -3.55 1.45
C TRP A 58 -10.00 -2.45 0.72
N LEU A 59 -9.39 -1.81 -0.29
CA LEU A 59 -10.05 -0.77 -1.11
C LEU A 59 -11.27 -1.33 -1.85
N LYS A 60 -11.18 -2.56 -2.38
CA LYS A 60 -12.31 -3.17 -3.10
C LYS A 60 -13.48 -3.50 -2.17
N GLU A 61 -13.19 -3.91 -0.93
CA GLU A 61 -14.19 -4.31 0.05
C GLU A 61 -14.86 -3.09 0.72
N HIS A 62 -14.06 -2.08 1.09
CA HIS A 62 -14.53 -0.97 1.93
C HIS A 62 -14.78 0.32 1.13
N HIS A 63 -14.05 0.53 0.02
CA HIS A 63 -14.15 1.75 -0.79
C HIS A 63 -14.17 1.45 -2.31
N PRO A 64 -15.12 0.62 -2.80
CA PRO A 64 -15.12 0.15 -4.19
C PRO A 64 -15.23 1.29 -5.22
N GLN A 65 -15.90 2.40 -4.87
CA GLN A 65 -15.96 3.58 -5.72
C GLN A 65 -14.57 4.22 -5.88
N ARG A 66 -13.86 4.42 -4.76
CA ARG A 66 -12.51 4.99 -4.79
C ARG A 66 -11.55 4.12 -5.58
N PHE A 67 -11.60 2.81 -5.37
CA PHE A 67 -10.80 1.86 -6.14
C PHE A 67 -10.98 2.06 -7.66
N ARG A 68 -12.24 2.15 -8.12
CA ARG A 68 -12.56 2.37 -9.53
C ARG A 68 -12.02 3.71 -10.05
N GLU A 69 -12.22 4.78 -9.31
CA GLU A 69 -11.75 6.12 -9.68
C GLU A 69 -10.22 6.19 -9.78
N MET A 70 -9.51 5.64 -8.80
CA MET A 70 -8.05 5.65 -8.80
C MET A 70 -7.47 4.77 -9.92
N MET A 71 -8.12 3.65 -10.22
CA MET A 71 -7.76 2.81 -11.36
C MET A 71 -7.95 3.57 -12.67
N MET A 72 -9.13 4.15 -12.89
CA MET A 72 -9.44 4.85 -14.14
C MET A 72 -8.63 6.13 -14.32
N ALA A 73 -8.34 6.86 -13.25
CA ALA A 73 -7.42 8.00 -13.27
C ALA A 73 -5.94 7.61 -13.48
N ASN A 74 -5.63 6.31 -13.56
CA ASN A 74 -4.29 5.75 -13.71
C ASN A 74 -3.33 6.14 -12.57
N VAL A 75 -3.85 6.22 -11.33
CA VAL A 75 -3.08 6.58 -10.12
C VAL A 75 -3.00 5.46 -9.10
N LEU A 76 -3.73 4.36 -9.31
CA LEU A 76 -3.78 3.25 -8.37
C LEU A 76 -2.38 2.66 -8.11
N GLU A 77 -1.54 2.52 -9.14
CA GLU A 77 -0.20 1.96 -8.95
C GLU A 77 0.68 2.83 -8.04
N GLU A 78 0.64 4.14 -8.26
CA GLU A 78 1.36 5.14 -7.46
C GLU A 78 0.91 5.07 -5.99
N HIS A 79 -0.40 5.02 -5.76
CA HIS A 79 -0.98 4.88 -4.43
C HIS A 79 -0.58 3.58 -3.73
N LEU A 80 -0.57 2.44 -4.43
CA LEU A 80 -0.18 1.17 -3.84
C LEU A 80 1.29 1.17 -3.41
N ARG A 81 2.18 1.80 -4.21
CA ARG A 81 3.60 1.97 -3.86
C ARG A 81 3.80 2.91 -2.67
N ASP A 82 3.04 4.00 -2.63
CA ASP A 82 3.05 4.93 -1.50
C ASP A 82 2.60 4.24 -0.20
N ILE A 83 1.51 3.47 -0.25
CA ILE A 83 1.03 2.69 0.90
C ILE A 83 2.09 1.69 1.36
N GLU A 84 2.72 0.94 0.45
CA GLU A 84 3.80 0.03 0.83
C GLU A 84 4.96 0.75 1.52
N THR A 85 5.36 1.92 1.00
CA THR A 85 6.44 2.73 1.56
C THR A 85 6.08 3.19 2.97
N ARG A 86 4.90 3.81 3.14
CA ARG A 86 4.41 4.29 4.43
C ARG A 86 4.24 3.16 5.45
N THR A 87 3.76 1.99 5.04
CA THR A 87 3.66 0.83 5.95
C THR A 87 5.03 0.39 6.45
N ARG A 88 6.06 0.36 5.58
CA ARG A 88 7.43 -0.02 5.99
C ARG A 88 8.07 1.02 6.91
N GLU A 89 7.91 2.30 6.59
CA GLU A 89 8.38 3.40 7.45
C GLU A 89 7.70 3.35 8.82
N ARG A 90 6.39 3.12 8.84
CA ARG A 90 5.63 3.02 10.07
C ARG A 90 6.00 1.79 10.89
N GLN A 91 6.21 0.65 10.23
CA GLN A 91 6.71 -0.56 10.88
C GLN A 91 8.05 -0.30 11.56
N ALA A 92 9.00 0.38 10.90
CA ALA A 92 10.30 0.69 11.47
C ALA A 92 10.16 1.55 12.74
N GLN A 93 9.31 2.58 12.71
CA GLN A 93 9.04 3.42 13.89
C GLN A 93 8.44 2.62 15.06
N ILE A 94 7.47 1.75 14.79
CA ILE A 94 6.84 0.91 15.83
C ILE A 94 7.85 -0.11 16.36
N MET A 95 8.67 -0.70 15.48
CA MET A 95 9.72 -1.62 15.87
C MET A 95 10.72 -0.95 16.83
N ASP A 96 11.17 0.26 16.53
CA ASP A 96 12.08 1.01 17.41
C ASP A 96 11.46 1.22 18.80
N GLN A 97 10.18 1.62 18.85
CA GLN A 97 9.44 1.79 20.10
C GLN A 97 9.27 0.49 20.89
N LEU A 98 8.96 -0.62 20.22
CA LEU A 98 8.82 -1.94 20.86
C LEU A 98 10.17 -2.45 21.38
N MET A 99 11.24 -2.25 20.61
CA MET A 99 12.59 -2.66 21.00
C MET A 99 13.10 -1.87 22.21
N GLU A 100 12.83 -0.57 22.26
CA GLU A 100 13.14 0.29 23.40
C GLU A 100 12.32 -0.07 24.64
N SER A 101 10.99 -0.14 24.51
CA SER A 101 10.08 -0.41 25.64
C SER A 101 10.26 -1.78 26.27
N ARG A 102 10.69 -2.78 25.48
CA ARG A 102 10.97 -4.15 25.95
C ARG A 102 12.44 -4.36 26.34
N HIS A 103 13.27 -3.31 26.31
CA HIS A 103 14.70 -3.36 26.61
C HIS A 103 15.48 -4.39 25.76
N LEU A 104 15.06 -4.60 24.51
CA LEU A 104 15.60 -5.64 23.63
C LEU A 104 16.82 -5.18 22.83
N LEU A 105 17.12 -3.87 22.77
CA LEU A 105 18.23 -3.31 21.99
C LEU A 105 19.58 -3.96 22.36
N ASN A 106 19.95 -3.90 23.64
CA ASN A 106 21.23 -4.40 24.12
C ASN A 106 21.06 -5.54 25.13
N ARG A 107 22.00 -6.50 25.09
CA ARG A 107 22.00 -7.65 26.02
C ARG A 107 22.06 -7.19 27.48
N THR A 108 22.85 -6.17 27.76
CA THR A 108 23.02 -5.62 29.12
C THR A 108 21.73 -5.03 29.66
N ASP A 109 20.96 -4.31 28.85
CA ASP A 109 19.71 -3.69 29.28
C ASP A 109 18.62 -4.74 29.48
N CYS A 110 18.56 -5.73 28.58
CA CYS A 110 17.69 -6.90 28.70
C CYS A 110 17.97 -7.67 30.01
N LEU A 111 19.23 -7.97 30.31
CA LEU A 111 19.62 -8.66 31.54
C LEU A 111 19.42 -7.81 32.80
N LYS A 112 19.51 -6.48 32.72
CA LYS A 112 19.17 -5.59 33.84
C LYS A 112 17.67 -5.60 34.11
N ALA A 113 16.85 -5.60 33.06
CA ALA A 113 15.39 -5.59 33.16
C ALA A 113 14.84 -6.96 33.62
N ALA A 114 15.42 -8.06 33.14
CA ALA A 114 15.04 -9.41 33.52
C ALA A 114 16.29 -10.34 33.50
N PRO A 115 17.02 -10.45 34.63
CA PRO A 115 18.26 -11.22 34.75
C PRO A 115 18.14 -12.72 34.41
N GLN A 116 16.92 -13.25 34.45
CA GLN A 116 16.59 -14.64 34.14
C GLN A 116 16.44 -14.93 32.64
N LEU A 117 16.39 -13.91 31.78
CA LEU A 117 16.21 -14.10 30.34
C LEU A 117 17.45 -14.73 29.69
N THR A 118 17.23 -15.72 28.85
CA THR A 118 18.26 -16.29 27.98
C THR A 118 18.40 -15.49 26.69
N ASP A 119 19.48 -15.71 25.95
CA ASP A 119 19.65 -15.11 24.62
C ASP A 119 18.57 -15.60 23.63
N LEU A 120 18.02 -16.81 23.83
CA LEU A 120 16.90 -17.34 23.06
C LEU A 120 15.60 -16.57 23.35
N ASP A 121 15.33 -16.27 24.62
CA ASP A 121 14.15 -15.49 25.00
C ASP A 121 14.21 -14.07 24.43
N ARG A 122 15.41 -13.46 24.42
CA ARG A 122 15.64 -12.16 23.78
C ARG A 122 15.34 -12.23 22.28
N LEU A 123 15.83 -13.26 21.58
CA LEU A 123 15.58 -13.44 20.16
C LEU A 123 14.08 -13.63 19.87
N ASN A 124 13.38 -14.40 20.69
CA ASN A 124 11.93 -14.57 20.58
C ASN A 124 11.20 -13.25 20.76
N GLY A 125 11.57 -12.44 21.76
CA GLY A 125 10.99 -11.11 21.96
C GLY A 125 11.22 -10.16 20.78
N MET A 126 12.37 -10.25 20.10
CA MET A 126 12.65 -9.48 18.88
C MET A 126 11.76 -9.92 17.71
N ASN A 127 11.56 -11.24 17.54
CA ASN A 127 10.67 -11.77 16.51
C ASN A 127 9.20 -11.40 16.76
N GLU A 128 8.77 -11.41 18.02
CA GLU A 128 7.44 -10.95 18.43
C GLU A 128 7.26 -9.46 18.11
N ALA A 129 8.23 -8.61 18.48
CA ALA A 129 8.20 -7.18 18.16
C ALA A 129 8.16 -6.93 16.63
N GLN A 130 8.87 -7.74 15.84
CA GLN A 130 8.84 -7.65 14.38
C GLN A 130 7.45 -7.99 13.82
N SER A 131 6.82 -9.05 14.30
CA SER A 131 5.48 -9.46 13.88
C SER A 131 4.43 -8.44 14.29
N GLU A 132 4.48 -7.97 15.54
CA GLU A 132 3.55 -7.00 16.10
C GLU A 132 3.65 -5.64 15.42
N SER A 133 4.87 -5.14 15.20
CA SER A 133 5.08 -3.87 14.48
C SER A 133 4.52 -3.92 13.06
N MET A 134 4.66 -5.05 12.35
CA MET A 134 4.06 -5.22 11.02
C MET A 134 2.53 -5.21 11.10
N SER A 135 1.95 -5.96 12.04
CA SER A 135 0.48 -6.01 12.20
C SER A 135 -0.10 -4.64 12.52
N MET A 136 0.54 -3.88 13.40
CA MET A 136 0.12 -2.53 13.76
C MET A 136 0.25 -1.57 12.57
N ALA A 137 1.38 -1.61 11.85
CA ALA A 137 1.58 -0.76 10.67
C ALA A 137 0.58 -1.06 9.55
N ILE A 138 0.21 -2.32 9.37
CA ILE A 138 -0.86 -2.71 8.42
C ILE A 138 -2.18 -2.07 8.85
N HIS A 139 -2.59 -2.22 10.11
CA HIS A 139 -3.83 -1.64 10.59
C HIS A 139 -3.86 -0.11 10.44
N GLU A 140 -2.77 0.57 10.79
CA GLU A 140 -2.70 2.03 10.74
C GLU A 140 -2.61 2.61 9.32
N VAL A 141 -2.01 1.89 8.36
CA VAL A 141 -1.74 2.43 7.01
C VAL A 141 -2.55 1.76 5.90
N VAL A 142 -2.65 0.42 5.92
CA VAL A 142 -3.33 -0.34 4.87
C VAL A 142 -4.84 -0.30 5.05
N GLU A 143 -5.31 -0.24 6.30
CA GLU A 143 -6.73 -0.28 6.66
C GLU A 143 -7.30 1.11 7.01
N SER A 144 -6.61 2.17 6.61
CA SER A 144 -7.01 3.57 6.82
C SER A 144 -7.22 4.32 5.51
N PHE A 145 -7.92 5.46 5.56
CA PHE A 145 -8.19 6.30 4.39
C PHE A 145 -7.53 7.66 4.54
#